data_AF-A0A133KFW5-F1
#
_entry.id   AF-A0A133KFW5-F1
#
_cell.length_a   1.000
_cell.length_b   1.000
_cell.length_c   1.000
_cell.angle_alpha   90.00
_cell.angle_beta   90.00
_cell.angle_gamma   90.00
#
_symmetry.space_group_name_H-M   'P 1'
#
loop_
_entity.id
_entity.type
_entity.pdbx_description
1 polymer ?
#
loop_
_entity_poly.entity_id
_entity_poly.type
_entity_poly.pdbx_seq_one_letter_code
_entity_poly.pdbx_strand_id
1 'polypeptide(L)'
;MKKYYFKEKFFKITDHYPILDEDGKKTFFVDQTFKFLGYEAKVSDAHDKELFTINRKLLSFLPIYYISFSDKSKKDMTIRSNLAFFKKSIDILMEDGKINLKGNFWDYEFKMFYKGRWSTLG
;
A
#
# COMPACT_ATOMS: atom_id res chain seq x y z
N MET A 1 14.96 12.65 -3.39
CA MET A 1 13.91 11.75 -2.87
C MET A 1 14.16 10.38 -3.45
N LYS A 2 14.10 9.32 -2.66
CA LYS A 2 14.28 7.94 -3.18
C LYS A 2 13.07 7.56 -4.03
N LYS A 3 13.31 6.96 -5.19
CA LYS A 3 12.27 6.43 -6.06
C LYS A 3 12.26 4.91 -6.00
N TYR A 4 11.06 4.34 -6.09
CA TYR A 4 10.87 2.91 -6.17
C TYR A 4 10.00 2.56 -7.36
N TYR A 5 10.31 1.44 -8.00
CA TYR A 5 9.67 0.97 -9.21
C TYR A 5 9.20 -0.46 -9.01
N PHE A 6 7.97 -0.73 -9.41
CA PHE A 6 7.48 -2.09 -9.57
C PHE A 6 7.24 -2.33 -11.06
N LYS A 7 7.56 -3.53 -11.56
CA LYS A 7 7.31 -3.89 -12.95
C LYS A 7 6.06 -4.74 -13.02
N GLU A 8 4.96 -4.16 -13.48
CA GLU A 8 3.72 -4.88 -13.74
C GLU A 8 3.92 -5.81 -14.94
N LYS A 9 4.16 -7.11 -14.68
CA LYS A 9 4.04 -8.16 -15.69
C LYS A 9 2.79 -8.96 -15.37
N PHE A 10 1.70 -8.71 -16.09
CA PHE A 10 0.45 -9.51 -16.08
C PHE A 10 0.63 -10.93 -16.64
N PHE A 11 1.75 -11.60 -16.36
CA PHE A 11 2.04 -12.94 -16.86
C PHE A 11 2.72 -13.75 -15.78
N LYS A 12 1.88 -14.41 -14.97
CA LYS A 12 2.06 -15.60 -14.12
C LYS A 12 1.50 -15.35 -12.72
N ILE A 13 0.43 -16.09 -12.40
CA ILE A 13 -0.30 -16.11 -11.14
C ILE A 13 0.56 -16.83 -10.08
N THR A 14 1.76 -16.31 -9.81
CA THR A 14 2.72 -16.85 -8.82
C THR A 14 3.52 -15.71 -8.18
N ASP A 15 2.81 -14.96 -7.34
CA ASP A 15 3.07 -14.74 -5.92
C ASP A 15 4.38 -14.15 -5.39
N HIS A 16 5.42 -13.77 -6.16
CA HIS A 16 6.58 -13.03 -5.60
C HIS A 16 7.14 -11.95 -6.54
N TYR A 17 7.11 -10.69 -6.12
CA TYR A 17 7.45 -9.53 -6.96
C TYR A 17 8.50 -8.63 -6.32
N PRO A 18 9.64 -8.34 -6.99
CA PRO A 18 10.61 -7.38 -6.49
C PRO A 18 10.16 -5.93 -6.72
N ILE A 19 10.36 -5.09 -5.71
CA ILE A 19 10.34 -3.63 -5.81
C ILE A 19 11.79 -3.17 -5.93
N LEU A 20 12.07 -2.42 -6.99
CA LEU A 20 13.39 -1.90 -7.31
C LEU A 20 13.54 -0.47 -6.80
N ASP A 21 14.73 -0.08 -6.37
CA ASP A 21 15.09 1.33 -6.22
C ASP A 21 15.47 1.98 -7.56
N GLU A 22 15.92 3.23 -7.49
CA GLU A 22 16.32 4.05 -8.65
C GLU A 22 17.55 3.53 -9.42
N ASP A 23 18.39 2.73 -8.79
CA ASP A 23 19.53 2.07 -9.42
C ASP A 23 19.15 0.69 -10.00
N GLY A 24 17.87 0.31 -9.92
CA GLY A 24 17.37 -0.98 -10.37
C GLY A 24 17.67 -2.13 -9.41
N LYS A 25 18.14 -1.85 -8.19
CA LYS A 25 18.43 -2.87 -7.18
C LYS A 25 17.14 -3.29 -6.48
N LYS A 26 16.97 -4.60 -6.29
CA LYS A 26 15.85 -5.17 -5.53
C LYS A 26 15.96 -4.75 -4.06
N THR A 27 15.00 -3.95 -3.59
CA THR A 27 14.99 -3.42 -2.22
C THR A 27 13.97 -4.13 -1.33
N PHE A 28 12.82 -4.46 -1.91
CA PHE A 28 11.75 -5.18 -1.22
C PHE A 28 11.19 -6.27 -2.11
N PHE A 29 10.48 -7.19 -1.49
CA PHE A 29 9.70 -8.20 -2.20
C PHE A 29 8.28 -8.19 -1.69
N VAL A 30 7.35 -8.48 -2.60
CA VAL A 30 5.91 -8.57 -2.31
C VAL A 30 5.46 -9.99 -2.65
N ASP A 31 5.09 -10.74 -1.62
CA ASP A 31 4.49 -12.05 -1.77
C ASP A 31 2.97 -11.94 -1.74
N GLN A 32 2.30 -12.22 -2.85
CA GLN A 32 0.84 -12.14 -2.91
C GLN A 32 0.23 -13.52 -2.69
N THR A 33 -0.97 -13.58 -2.10
CA THR A 33 -1.71 -14.82 -1.96
C THR A 33 -3.19 -14.52 -2.16
N PHE A 34 -3.72 -14.98 -3.30
CA PHE A 34 -5.15 -14.92 -3.59
C PHE A 34 -5.87 -16.04 -2.85
N LYS A 35 -6.84 -15.67 -2.01
CA LYS A 35 -7.70 -16.62 -1.29
C LYS A 35 -9.07 -16.63 -1.95
N PHE A 36 -9.81 -17.74 -1.85
CA PHE A 36 -11.16 -17.89 -2.43
C PHE A 36 -12.10 -16.71 -2.07
N LEU A 37 -11.96 -16.22 -0.83
CA LEU A 37 -12.54 -14.96 -0.38
C LEU A 37 -11.42 -14.13 0.22
N GLY A 38 -10.59 -13.46 -0.60
CA GLY A 38 -9.66 -12.48 -0.07
C GLY A 38 -8.38 -12.26 -0.83
N TYR A 39 -7.59 -11.35 -0.27
CA TYR A 39 -6.28 -10.97 -0.76
C TYR A 39 -5.38 -10.72 0.46
N GLU A 40 -4.25 -11.41 0.49
CA GLU A 40 -3.16 -11.18 1.41
C GLU A 40 -1.92 -10.83 0.60
N ALA A 41 -1.12 -9.88 1.09
CA ALA A 41 0.21 -9.63 0.57
C ALA A 41 1.20 -9.42 1.70
N LYS A 42 2.35 -10.08 1.64
CA LYS A 42 3.45 -9.91 2.59
C LYS A 42 4.55 -9.10 1.93
N VAL A 43 5.18 -8.21 2.68
CA VAL A 43 6.28 -7.39 2.20
C VAL A 43 7.51 -7.70 3.02
N SER A 44 8.61 -8.07 2.36
CA SER A 44 9.91 -8.37 2.97
C SER A 44 11.00 -7.43 2.47
N ASP A 45 12.08 -7.31 3.23
CA ASP A 45 13.29 -6.61 2.80
C ASP A 45 14.16 -7.47 1.85
N ALA A 46 15.29 -6.92 1.43
CA ALA A 46 16.23 -7.60 0.53
C ALA A 46 16.87 -8.88 1.12
N HIS A 47 16.69 -9.16 2.42
CA HIS A 47 17.18 -10.36 3.12
C HIS A 47 16.03 -11.32 3.45
N ASP A 48 14.88 -11.20 2.77
CA ASP A 48 13.67 -12.00 3.00
C ASP A 48 13.08 -11.87 4.42
N LYS A 49 13.45 -10.82 5.16
CA LYS A 49 12.83 -10.54 6.46
C LYS A 49 11.50 -9.83 6.24
N GLU A 50 10.40 -10.45 6.68
CA GLU A 50 9.07 -9.84 6.65
C GLU A 50 9.04 -8.52 7.45
N LEU A 51 8.51 -7.48 6.82
CA LEU A 51 8.35 -6.13 7.39
C LEU A 51 6.92 -5.89 7.84
N PHE A 52 5.95 -6.26 7.00
CA PHE A 52 4.52 -6.14 7.29
C PHE A 52 3.69 -7.01 6.35
N THR A 53 2.45 -7.28 6.77
CA THR A 53 1.43 -7.98 5.98
C THR A 53 0.24 -7.04 5.71
N ILE A 54 -0.32 -7.14 4.51
CA ILE A 54 -1.50 -6.43 4.01
C ILE A 54 -2.64 -7.43 3.88
N ASN A 55 -3.76 -7.20 4.56
CA ASN A 55 -4.96 -8.02 4.46
C ASN A 55 -6.15 -7.20 4.00
N ARG A 56 -6.86 -7.65 2.95
CA ARG A 56 -8.10 -7.00 2.51
C ARG A 56 -9.31 -7.51 3.31
N LYS A 57 -10.17 -6.59 3.76
CA LYS A 57 -11.46 -6.93 4.36
C LYS A 57 -12.42 -7.51 3.31
N LEU A 58 -13.05 -8.64 3.63
CA LEU A 58 -13.87 -9.42 2.69
C LEU A 58 -15.29 -8.89 2.53
N LEU A 59 -15.90 -8.45 3.62
CA LEU A 59 -17.30 -7.99 3.67
C LEU A 59 -17.34 -6.48 3.82
N SER A 60 -16.88 -5.76 2.80
CA SER A 60 -16.98 -4.30 2.76
C SER A 60 -17.36 -3.82 1.37
N PHE A 61 -18.30 -2.87 1.32
CA PHE A 61 -18.76 -2.25 0.08
C PHE A 61 -17.62 -1.51 -0.66
N LEU A 62 -16.72 -0.90 0.10
CA LEU A 62 -15.49 -0.28 -0.41
C LEU A 62 -14.25 -1.05 0.06
N PRO A 63 -13.13 -1.00 -0.69
CA PRO A 63 -11.88 -1.63 -0.28
C PRO A 63 -11.37 -1.07 1.06
N ILE A 64 -11.10 -1.97 2.00
CA ILE A 64 -10.44 -1.70 3.27
C ILE A 64 -9.28 -2.70 3.40
N TYR A 65 -8.10 -2.18 3.76
CA TYR A 65 -6.88 -2.96 3.97
C TYR A 65 -6.35 -2.74 5.38
N TYR A 66 -5.92 -3.82 6.03
CA TYR A 66 -5.25 -3.81 7.31
C TYR A 66 -3.76 -4.06 7.08
N ILE A 67 -2.92 -3.21 7.67
CA ILE A 67 -1.46 -3.33 7.63
C ILE A 67 -1.00 -3.74 9.02
N SER A 68 -0.41 -4.92 9.13
CA SER A 68 0.16 -5.42 10.38
C SER A 68 1.66 -5.53 10.28
N PHE A 69 2.39 -4.83 11.16
CA PHE A 69 3.84 -4.85 11.16
C PHE A 69 4.38 -6.08 11.87
N SER A 70 5.42 -6.69 11.29
CA SER A 70 6.12 -7.83 11.91
C SER A 70 6.89 -7.37 13.14
N ASP A 71 7.39 -6.13 13.14
CA ASP A 71 7.97 -5.44 14.30
C ASP A 71 6.88 -4.89 15.23
N LYS A 72 6.80 -5.45 16.44
CA LYS A 72 5.78 -5.11 17.46
C LYS A 72 5.95 -3.73 18.09
N SER A 73 7.08 -3.06 17.86
CA SER A 73 7.23 -1.65 18.27
C SER A 73 6.46 -0.70 17.37
N LYS A 74 6.11 -1.12 16.15
CA LYS A 74 5.30 -0.35 15.20
C LYS A 74 3.82 -0.63 15.41
N LYS A 75 3.00 0.41 15.17
CA LYS A 75 1.56 0.32 15.31
C LYS A 75 0.91 -0.02 13.97
N ASP A 76 -0.03 -0.94 14.01
CA ASP A 76 -0.80 -1.37 12.85
C ASP A 76 -1.61 -0.19 12.27
N MET A 77 -1.88 -0.27 10.97
CA MET A 77 -2.56 0.79 10.22
C MET A 77 -3.73 0.24 9.44
N THR A 78 -4.68 1.11 9.08
CA THR A 78 -5.80 0.76 8.21
C THR A 78 -5.87 1.72 7.03
N ILE A 79 -5.95 1.18 5.82
CA ILE A 79 -6.16 1.94 4.59
C ILE A 79 -7.61 1.74 4.15
N ARG A 80 -8.37 2.83 3.99
CA ARG A 80 -9.77 2.78 3.56
C ARG A 80 -9.98 3.58 2.30
N SER A 81 -10.67 3.00 1.32
CA SER A 81 -11.21 3.77 0.19
C SER A 81 -12.48 4.48 0.62
N ASN A 82 -12.61 5.75 0.26
CA ASN A 82 -13.78 6.56 0.53
C ASN A 82 -14.67 6.68 -0.72
N LEU A 83 -15.98 6.75 -0.52
CA LEU A 83 -16.92 7.10 -1.58
C LEU A 83 -16.70 8.58 -1.92
N ALA A 84 -16.31 8.87 -3.15
CA ALA A 84 -16.06 10.24 -3.58
C ALA A 84 -16.58 10.42 -5.01
N PHE A 85 -17.48 11.38 -5.20
CA PHE A 85 -18.32 11.52 -6.38
C PHE A 85 -17.56 11.84 -7.69
N PHE A 86 -16.30 12.29 -7.62
CA PHE A 86 -15.52 12.65 -8.82
C PHE A 86 -14.00 12.37 -8.75
N LYS A 87 -13.45 11.99 -7.59
CA LYS A 87 -11.99 11.79 -7.38
C LYS A 87 -11.77 10.64 -6.41
N LYS A 88 -10.71 9.83 -6.56
CA LYS A 88 -10.42 8.82 -5.53
C LYS A 88 -9.95 9.50 -4.25
N SER A 89 -10.47 9.04 -3.12
CA SER A 89 -10.01 9.44 -1.79
C SER A 89 -9.68 8.19 -0.99
N ILE A 90 -8.52 8.19 -0.35
CA ILE A 90 -8.04 7.10 0.50
C ILE A 90 -7.68 7.69 1.86
N ASP A 91 -8.10 7.03 2.93
CA ASP A 91 -7.68 7.34 4.29
C ASP A 91 -6.67 6.32 4.79
N ILE A 92 -5.54 6.79 5.30
CA ILE A 92 -4.59 5.99 6.08
C ILE A 92 -4.81 6.37 7.54
N LEU A 93 -5.33 5.42 8.30
CA LEU A 93 -5.62 5.54 9.73
C LEU A 93 -4.49 4.89 10.51
N MET A 94 -3.89 5.65 11.42
CA MET A 94 -2.80 5.26 12.29
C MET A 94 -3.18 5.63 13.74
N GLU A 95 -2.46 5.10 14.73
CA GLU A 95 -2.74 5.42 16.13
C GLU A 95 -2.56 6.92 16.45
N ASP A 96 -1.57 7.56 15.84
CA ASP A 96 -1.18 8.95 16.07
C ASP A 96 -1.86 9.97 15.13
N GLY A 97 -2.76 9.49 14.26
CA GLY A 97 -3.56 10.34 13.41
C GLY A 97 -4.02 9.71 12.10
N LYS A 98 -4.42 10.60 11.19
CA LYS A 98 -5.02 10.24 9.91
C LYS A 98 -4.33 11.02 8.79
N ILE A 99 -3.97 10.30 7.74
CA ILE A 99 -3.60 10.88 6.45
C ILE A 99 -4.77 10.68 5.51
N ASN A 100 -5.12 11.72 4.77
CA ASN A 100 -6.04 11.60 3.64
C ASN A 100 -5.25 11.80 2.36
N LEU A 101 -5.45 10.92 1.38
CA LEU A 101 -4.90 11.02 0.03
C LEU A 101 -6.05 11.31 -0.91
N LYS A 102 -5.93 12.35 -1.75
CA LYS A 102 -6.89 12.65 -2.82
C LYS A 102 -6.16 12.81 -4.14
N GLY A 103 -6.69 12.24 -5.21
CA GLY A 103 -6.05 12.29 -6.52
C GLY A 103 -6.93 11.80 -7.66
N ASN A 104 -6.40 11.94 -8.88
CA ASN A 104 -6.97 11.40 -10.10
C ASN A 104 -6.24 10.09 -10.45
N PHE A 105 -6.99 9.06 -10.89
CA PHE A 105 -6.38 7.75 -11.17
C PHE A 105 -5.55 7.76 -12.46
N TRP A 106 -5.88 8.65 -13.40
CA TRP A 106 -5.26 8.70 -14.73
C TRP A 106 -3.83 9.23 -14.71
N ASP A 107 -3.53 10.15 -13.80
CA ASP A 107 -2.24 10.84 -13.78
C ASP A 107 -1.23 10.21 -12.80
N TYR A 108 -1.65 9.20 -12.03
CA TYR A 108 -0.90 8.65 -10.89
C TYR A 108 -0.41 9.74 -9.89
N GLU A 109 -1.01 10.93 -9.92
CA GLU A 109 -0.70 12.06 -9.05
C GLU A 109 -1.62 12.06 -7.82
N PHE A 110 -1.00 11.97 -6.64
CA PHE A 110 -1.71 11.97 -5.36
C PHE A 110 -1.26 13.13 -4.48
N LYS A 111 -2.21 13.88 -3.92
CA LYS A 111 -1.94 14.91 -2.91
C LYS A 111 -2.18 14.32 -1.52
N MET A 112 -1.24 14.58 -0.61
CA MET A 112 -1.28 14.11 0.77
C MET A 112 -1.71 15.21 1.73
N PHE A 113 -2.56 14.84 2.68
CA PHE A 113 -3.03 15.69 3.76
C PHE A 113 -2.72 15.02 5.09
N TYR A 114 -1.84 15.62 5.87
CA TYR A 114 -1.56 15.18 7.24
C TYR A 114 -1.97 16.29 8.20
N LYS A 115 -2.86 15.98 9.16
CA LYS A 115 -3.30 16.91 10.21
C LYS A 115 -3.68 18.32 9.69
N GLY A 116 -4.32 18.40 8.52
CA GLY A 116 -4.84 19.65 7.95
C GLY A 116 -3.84 20.50 7.14
N ARG A 117 -2.61 20.01 6.87
CA ARG A 117 -1.63 20.69 6.01
C ARG A 117 -1.39 19.94 4.70
N TRP A 118 -1.20 20.69 3.62
CA TRP A 118 -0.96 20.19 2.26
C TRP A 118 0.52 19.92 2.02
N SER A 119 0.83 18.76 1.41
CA SER A 119 2.11 18.50 0.77
C SER A 119 1.92 17.69 -0.51
N THR A 120 2.68 18.03 -1.55
CA THR A 120 2.72 17.31 -2.83
C THR A 120 3.85 16.28 -2.81
N LEU A 121 3.56 15.03 -3.15
CA LEU A 121 4.59 14.04 -3.49
C LEU A 121 4.75 14.07 -5.02
N GLY A 122 5.99 14.24 -5.49
CA GLY A 122 6.38 14.15 -6.89
C GLY A 122 7.30 12.96 -7.13
#